data_AF-A0A1Y5NA30-F1
#
_entry.id   AF-A0A1Y5NA30-F1
#
_cell.length_a   1.000
_cell.length_b   1.000
_cell.length_c   1.000
_cell.angle_alpha   90.00
_cell.angle_beta   90.00
_cell.angle_gamma   90.00
#
_symmetry.space_group_name_H-M   'P 1'
#
loop_
_entity.id
_entity.type
_entity.pdbx_description
1 polymer ?
#
loop_
_entity_poly.entity_id
_entity_poly.type
_entity_poly.pdbx_seq_one_letter_code
_entity_poly.pdbx_strand_id
1 'polypeptide(L)'
;MIETSFKFNFASSEVIDSYAKRINDEYESGEIGYYHLPVLGQNLLGEIEEYEKGLVHIKNVVLVGIGGSSLGVKALKSMLEGTKGIKRELLFLDNVDPCSYKSTLNGLKFDETLFIISSKSGNTIETITIFKCLLDDFKPQNLGKNFLIITDPGTNLENFAKENGIKFFNIPKNVGGRFSVLSAIGLVPLGICGYDIKALLEGALACKKQYIEQKDSSIIAKAYHYATSRSASINVIFSYCDRFFEFNDWYVQLWAESLGKKRGYKRVGLTPVGLVGSRDQHSFLQLIMDGVKDKSVTFIKIKDHASDKTIPSFSLKGLEECDFVASLSLNELINLQCDATAMALVQEGISVDTITLERLDEFHAGWLIFYYELLTSATGIMLGINTYDQPGVEIGKRILKTMLLK
;
A
#
# COMPACT_ATOMS: atom_id res chain seq x y z
N MET A 1 15.99 0.97 -11.85
CA MET A 1 16.92 0.55 -10.78
C MET A 1 16.40 1.14 -9.49
N ILE A 2 16.49 0.43 -8.36
CA ILE A 2 16.06 0.96 -7.07
C ILE A 2 17.29 1.00 -6.17
N GLU A 3 17.55 2.15 -5.57
CA GLU A 3 18.70 2.38 -4.71
C GLU A 3 18.21 2.66 -3.28
N THR A 4 18.85 2.02 -2.31
CA THR A 4 18.61 2.31 -0.89
C THR A 4 19.88 2.85 -0.25
N SER A 5 19.74 3.81 0.66
CA SER A 5 20.87 4.36 1.41
C SER A 5 20.49 4.63 2.86
N PHE A 6 21.46 4.49 3.77
CA PHE A 6 21.23 4.56 5.21
C PHE A 6 22.21 5.56 5.84
N LYS A 7 21.71 6.45 6.68
CA LYS A 7 22.48 7.46 7.43
C LYS A 7 22.44 7.16 8.93
N PHE A 8 22.57 5.89 9.27
CA PHE A 8 22.72 5.37 10.63
C PHE A 8 23.54 4.07 10.61
N ASN A 9 24.15 3.74 11.74
CA ASN A 9 25.00 2.56 11.87
C ASN A 9 24.16 1.30 12.07
N PHE A 10 24.57 0.21 11.43
CA PHE A 10 23.98 -1.10 11.67
C PHE A 10 24.61 -1.79 12.87
N ALA A 11 23.88 -2.75 13.44
CA ALA A 11 24.42 -3.68 14.42
C ALA A 11 25.47 -4.61 13.78
N SER A 12 26.18 -5.40 14.60
CA SER A 12 27.14 -6.37 14.09
C SER A 12 26.47 -7.39 13.15
N SER A 13 27.22 -7.86 12.16
CA SER A 13 26.75 -8.83 11.17
C SER A 13 26.18 -10.08 11.83
N GLU A 14 26.82 -10.59 12.90
CA GLU A 14 26.34 -11.78 13.64
C GLU A 14 24.90 -11.65 14.14
N VAL A 15 24.53 -10.47 14.67
CA VAL A 15 23.16 -10.22 15.15
C VAL A 15 22.19 -10.16 13.99
N ILE A 16 22.57 -9.47 12.91
CA ILE A 16 21.73 -9.32 11.72
C ILE A 16 21.51 -10.67 11.03
N ASP A 17 22.56 -11.48 10.91
CA ASP A 17 22.51 -12.81 10.28
C ASP A 17 21.59 -13.76 11.04
N SER A 18 21.55 -13.67 12.38
CA SER A 18 20.62 -14.45 13.21
C SER A 18 19.15 -14.13 12.89
N TYR A 19 18.81 -12.85 12.70
CA TYR A 19 17.45 -12.44 12.31
C TYR A 19 17.13 -12.73 10.84
N ALA A 20 18.11 -12.60 9.95
CA ALA A 20 17.98 -12.97 8.55
C ALA A 20 17.64 -14.47 8.42
N LYS A 21 18.25 -15.32 9.25
CA LYS A 21 17.89 -16.74 9.32
C LYS A 21 16.42 -16.94 9.72
N ARG A 22 15.93 -16.25 10.75
CA ARG A 22 14.53 -16.37 11.19
C ARG A 22 13.52 -15.96 10.11
N ILE A 23 13.84 -14.93 9.33
CA ILE A 23 13.00 -14.51 8.20
C ILE A 23 12.99 -15.57 7.09
N ASN A 24 14.15 -16.17 6.80
CA ASN A 24 14.21 -17.28 5.85
C ASN A 24 13.44 -18.52 6.36
N ASP A 25 13.56 -18.86 7.64
CA ASP A 25 12.82 -19.96 8.26
C ASP A 25 11.29 -19.71 8.17
N GLU A 26 10.83 -18.48 8.41
CA GLU A 26 9.41 -18.10 8.25
C GLU A 26 8.95 -18.21 6.79
N TYR A 27 9.76 -17.73 5.84
CA TYR A 27 9.50 -17.87 4.41
C TYR A 27 9.38 -19.34 3.98
N GLU A 28 10.35 -20.17 4.38
CA GLU A 28 10.43 -21.60 4.04
C GLU A 28 9.31 -22.42 4.68
N SER A 29 8.79 -21.99 5.84
CA SER A 29 7.67 -22.67 6.50
C SER A 29 6.40 -22.73 5.66
N GLY A 30 6.18 -21.72 4.80
CA GLY A 30 4.93 -21.56 4.03
C GLY A 30 3.70 -21.20 4.86
N GLU A 31 3.83 -21.07 6.19
CA GLU A 31 2.71 -20.69 7.07
C GLU A 31 2.24 -19.25 6.80
N ILE A 32 3.17 -18.39 6.40
CA ILE A 32 2.89 -17.00 6.03
C ILE A 32 2.86 -16.89 4.50
N GLY A 33 1.67 -16.66 3.94
CA GLY A 33 1.47 -16.80 2.50
C GLY A 33 1.97 -15.65 1.64
N TYR A 34 2.14 -14.44 2.20
CA TYR A 34 2.39 -13.25 1.37
C TYR A 34 3.73 -13.31 0.62
N TYR A 35 4.75 -13.95 1.20
CA TYR A 35 6.05 -14.18 0.57
C TYR A 35 5.96 -14.89 -0.78
N HIS A 36 4.90 -15.67 -0.99
CA HIS A 36 4.68 -16.51 -2.16
C HIS A 36 3.73 -15.86 -3.17
N LEU A 37 3.05 -14.76 -2.82
CA LEU A 37 2.13 -14.04 -3.72
C LEU A 37 2.77 -13.59 -5.03
N PRO A 38 4.03 -13.09 -5.09
CA PRO A 38 4.62 -12.69 -6.37
C PRO A 38 4.72 -13.85 -7.38
N VAL A 39 4.83 -15.09 -6.91
CA VAL A 39 4.84 -16.30 -7.75
C VAL A 39 3.41 -16.78 -8.00
N LEU A 40 2.61 -16.93 -6.94
CA LEU A 40 1.23 -17.43 -7.03
C LEU A 40 0.32 -16.53 -7.87
N GLY A 41 0.54 -15.22 -7.81
CA GLY A 41 -0.20 -14.22 -8.58
C GLY A 41 -0.03 -14.39 -10.09
N GLN A 42 1.08 -14.97 -10.56
CA GLN A 42 1.27 -15.24 -12.00
C GLN A 42 0.22 -16.22 -12.53
N ASN A 43 -0.26 -17.14 -11.69
CA ASN A 43 -1.30 -18.10 -12.07
C ASN A 43 -2.66 -17.42 -12.33
N LEU A 44 -2.87 -16.20 -11.82
CA LEU A 44 -4.11 -15.45 -12.02
C LEU A 44 -4.09 -14.62 -13.32
N LEU A 45 -2.92 -14.37 -13.92
CA LEU A 45 -2.79 -13.46 -15.06
C LEU A 45 -3.69 -13.86 -16.23
N GLY A 46 -3.64 -15.13 -16.64
CA GLY A 46 -4.43 -15.63 -17.75
C GLY A 46 -5.94 -15.62 -17.46
N GLU A 47 -6.34 -15.92 -16.23
CA GLU A 47 -7.76 -15.89 -15.83
C GLU A 47 -8.31 -14.46 -15.80
N ILE A 48 -7.51 -13.49 -15.31
CA ILE A 48 -7.87 -12.07 -15.28
C ILE A 48 -7.96 -11.53 -16.71
N GLU A 49 -6.98 -11.84 -17.57
CA GLU A 49 -6.97 -11.41 -18.97
C GLU A 49 -8.19 -11.95 -19.72
N GLU A 50 -8.52 -13.23 -19.54
CA GLU A 50 -9.68 -13.84 -20.18
C GLU A 50 -11.00 -13.22 -19.70
N TYR A 51 -11.11 -12.94 -18.40
CA TYR A 51 -12.29 -12.25 -17.86
C TYR A 51 -12.39 -10.81 -18.39
N GLU A 52 -11.27 -10.09 -18.51
CA GLU A 52 -11.23 -8.70 -19.00
C GLU A 52 -11.76 -8.55 -20.43
N LYS A 53 -11.51 -9.53 -21.31
CA LYS A 53 -12.04 -9.55 -22.69
C LYS A 53 -13.57 -9.48 -22.75
N GLY A 54 -14.27 -10.01 -21.74
CA GLY A 54 -15.72 -9.95 -21.63
C GLY A 54 -16.27 -8.57 -21.23
N LEU A 55 -15.40 -7.66 -20.78
CA LEU A 55 -15.79 -6.39 -20.14
C LEU A 55 -15.67 -5.18 -21.07
N VAL A 56 -15.70 -5.36 -22.40
CA VAL A 56 -15.55 -4.27 -23.38
C VAL A 56 -16.55 -3.11 -23.23
N HIS A 57 -17.72 -3.40 -22.64
CA HIS A 57 -18.79 -2.45 -22.39
C HIS A 57 -18.64 -1.70 -21.04
N ILE A 58 -17.78 -2.22 -20.15
CA ILE A 58 -17.53 -1.64 -18.83
C ILE A 58 -16.53 -0.50 -18.96
N LYS A 59 -16.90 0.66 -18.43
CA LYS A 59 -16.06 1.87 -18.33
C LYS A 59 -15.59 2.15 -16.91
N ASN A 60 -16.36 1.69 -15.91
CA ASN A 60 -16.08 1.94 -14.50
C ASN A 60 -15.97 0.62 -13.74
N VAL A 61 -15.00 0.55 -12.84
CA VAL A 61 -14.84 -0.54 -11.87
C VAL A 61 -14.95 0.08 -10.48
N VAL A 62 -15.91 -0.36 -9.67
CA VAL A 62 -16.09 0.11 -8.30
C VAL A 62 -15.67 -1.00 -7.34
N LEU A 63 -14.57 -0.80 -6.64
CA LEU A 63 -14.10 -1.72 -5.59
C LEU A 63 -14.82 -1.42 -4.28
N VAL A 64 -15.62 -2.38 -3.82
CA VAL A 64 -16.33 -2.34 -2.53
C VAL A 64 -15.61 -3.24 -1.55
N GLY A 65 -14.89 -2.65 -0.60
CA GLY A 65 -14.10 -3.37 0.39
C GLY A 65 -13.41 -2.38 1.32
N ILE A 66 -13.02 -2.78 2.54
CA ILE A 66 -12.41 -1.87 3.51
C ILE A 66 -11.06 -2.41 4.02
N GLY A 67 -10.18 -1.52 4.45
CA GLY A 67 -8.86 -1.88 4.98
C GLY A 67 -8.02 -2.59 3.92
N GLY A 68 -7.49 -3.76 4.24
CA GLY A 68 -6.64 -4.54 3.33
C GLY A 68 -7.31 -4.94 2.00
N SER A 69 -8.64 -4.91 1.94
CA SER A 69 -9.41 -5.16 0.72
C SER A 69 -9.57 -3.94 -0.20
N SER A 70 -9.04 -2.77 0.17
CA SER A 70 -9.13 -1.50 -0.59
C SER A 70 -7.82 -0.70 -0.60
N LEU A 71 -7.18 -0.48 0.57
CA LEU A 71 -6.07 0.47 0.72
C LEU A 71 -4.87 0.16 -0.17
N GLY A 72 -4.46 -1.10 -0.30
CA GLY A 72 -3.35 -1.47 -1.19
C GLY A 72 -3.67 -1.21 -2.67
N VAL A 73 -4.93 -1.35 -3.07
CA VAL A 73 -5.38 -1.07 -4.44
C VAL A 73 -5.45 0.44 -4.69
N LYS A 74 -5.93 1.22 -3.71
CA LYS A 74 -5.89 2.69 -3.75
C LYS A 74 -4.46 3.20 -3.86
N ALA A 75 -3.55 2.67 -3.05
CA ALA A 75 -2.12 2.98 -3.09
C ALA A 75 -1.55 2.75 -4.49
N LEU A 76 -1.80 1.58 -5.09
CA LEU A 76 -1.33 1.27 -6.43
C LEU A 76 -1.96 2.18 -7.49
N LYS A 77 -3.28 2.43 -7.44
CA LYS A 77 -3.95 3.34 -8.37
C LYS A 77 -3.34 4.75 -8.33
N SER A 78 -3.13 5.29 -7.13
CA SER A 78 -2.56 6.63 -6.94
C SER A 78 -1.11 6.69 -7.39
N MET A 79 -0.29 5.70 -6.96
CA MET A 79 1.09 5.57 -7.41
C MET A 79 1.18 5.46 -8.92
N LEU A 80 0.17 4.96 -9.62
CA LEU A 80 0.15 4.75 -11.08
C LEU A 80 -0.73 5.78 -11.82
N GLU A 81 -1.02 6.92 -11.20
CA GLU A 81 -1.74 8.01 -11.86
C GLU A 81 -0.98 8.53 -13.08
N GLY A 82 -1.69 8.73 -14.20
CA GLY A 82 -1.09 9.15 -15.46
C GLY A 82 -0.53 8.01 -16.32
N THR A 83 -0.61 6.75 -15.87
CA THR A 83 -0.32 5.59 -16.72
C THR A 83 -1.18 5.63 -17.99
N LYS A 84 -0.54 5.42 -19.15
CA LYS A 84 -1.22 5.38 -20.45
C LYS A 84 -1.86 4.02 -20.67
N GLY A 85 -2.96 3.98 -21.41
CA GLY A 85 -3.62 2.72 -21.79
C GLY A 85 -4.56 2.14 -20.73
N ILE A 86 -4.82 2.87 -19.64
CA ILE A 86 -5.87 2.51 -18.67
C ILE A 86 -7.23 2.54 -19.37
N LYS A 87 -7.93 1.41 -19.32
CA LYS A 87 -9.18 1.15 -20.05
C LYS A 87 -10.42 1.58 -19.27
N ARG A 88 -10.34 1.57 -17.93
CA ARG A 88 -11.48 1.74 -17.04
C ARG A 88 -11.11 2.60 -15.84
N GLU A 89 -12.05 3.41 -15.40
CA GLU A 89 -11.90 4.19 -14.17
C GLU A 89 -12.09 3.29 -12.95
N LEU A 90 -11.12 3.28 -12.04
CA LEU A 90 -11.18 2.52 -10.79
C LEU A 90 -11.61 3.42 -9.63
N LEU A 91 -12.78 3.14 -9.09
CA LEU A 91 -13.45 3.86 -8.01
C LEU A 91 -13.54 2.99 -6.76
N PHE A 92 -13.81 3.61 -5.60
CA PHE A 92 -13.81 2.90 -4.31
C PHE A 92 -15.03 3.27 -3.46
N LEU A 93 -15.59 2.24 -2.83
CA LEU A 93 -16.59 2.35 -1.76
C LEU A 93 -16.08 1.55 -0.56
N ASP A 94 -15.27 2.21 0.26
CA ASP A 94 -14.59 1.60 1.41
C ASP A 94 -14.94 2.23 2.75
N ASN A 95 -16.00 3.04 2.76
CA ASN A 95 -16.58 3.62 3.96
C ASN A 95 -18.10 3.69 3.80
N VAL A 96 -18.83 3.60 4.90
CA VAL A 96 -20.30 3.75 4.96
C VAL A 96 -20.72 5.21 5.05
N ASP A 97 -19.81 6.13 4.73
CA ASP A 97 -20.10 7.57 4.67
C ASP A 97 -21.09 7.87 3.53
N PRO A 98 -22.26 8.44 3.82
CA PRO A 98 -23.31 8.64 2.82
C PRO A 98 -22.93 9.64 1.74
N CYS A 99 -22.08 10.64 2.05
CA CYS A 99 -21.59 11.60 1.06
C CYS A 99 -20.71 10.90 0.03
N SER A 100 -19.74 10.12 0.49
CA SER A 100 -18.82 9.34 -0.35
C SER A 100 -19.58 8.31 -1.20
N TYR A 101 -20.54 7.60 -0.60
CA TYR A 101 -21.40 6.66 -1.34
C TYR A 101 -22.12 7.35 -2.50
N LYS A 102 -22.80 8.47 -2.21
CA LYS A 102 -23.55 9.21 -3.21
C LYS A 102 -22.65 9.84 -4.28
N SER A 103 -21.51 10.41 -3.90
CA SER A 103 -20.60 11.06 -4.85
C SER A 103 -19.96 10.06 -5.79
N THR A 104 -19.54 8.89 -5.30
CA THR A 104 -18.90 7.85 -6.12
C THR A 104 -19.88 7.26 -7.13
N LEU A 105 -21.15 7.08 -6.77
CA LEU A 105 -22.16 6.53 -7.68
C LEU A 105 -22.76 7.57 -8.64
N ASN A 106 -22.52 8.86 -8.39
CA ASN A 106 -23.11 9.92 -9.19
C ASN A 106 -22.65 9.84 -10.64
N GLY A 107 -23.60 9.76 -11.57
CA GLY A 107 -23.32 9.68 -13.01
C GLY A 107 -22.90 8.29 -13.51
N LEU A 108 -22.73 7.30 -12.64
CA LEU A 108 -22.43 5.93 -13.07
C LEU A 108 -23.67 5.29 -13.72
N LYS A 109 -23.44 4.64 -14.86
CA LYS A 109 -24.44 3.79 -15.52
C LYS A 109 -24.21 2.35 -15.13
N PHE A 110 -25.24 1.70 -14.60
CA PHE A 110 -25.15 0.31 -14.15
C PHE A 110 -24.60 -0.62 -15.26
N ASP A 111 -25.17 -0.54 -16.46
CA ASP A 111 -24.78 -1.36 -17.61
C ASP A 111 -23.34 -1.10 -18.10
N GLU A 112 -22.67 -0.03 -17.64
CA GLU A 112 -21.27 0.29 -17.98
C GLU A 112 -20.34 0.16 -16.75
N THR A 113 -20.82 -0.44 -15.64
CA THR A 113 -20.10 -0.49 -14.37
C THR A 113 -19.99 -1.92 -13.83
N LEU A 114 -18.79 -2.30 -13.40
CA LEU A 114 -18.51 -3.54 -12.68
C LEU A 114 -18.25 -3.24 -11.20
N PHE A 115 -18.98 -3.86 -10.30
CA PHE A 115 -18.80 -3.78 -8.85
C PHE A 115 -18.02 -5.00 -8.36
N ILE A 116 -16.86 -4.76 -7.76
CA ILE A 116 -16.03 -5.80 -7.15
C ILE A 116 -16.30 -5.82 -5.64
N ILE A 117 -16.99 -6.85 -5.16
CA ILE A 117 -17.29 -7.03 -3.74
C ILE A 117 -16.16 -7.84 -3.09
N SER A 118 -15.36 -7.17 -2.27
CA SER A 118 -14.11 -7.67 -1.72
C SER A 118 -14.17 -7.75 -0.20
N SER A 119 -14.11 -8.98 0.34
CA SER A 119 -14.08 -9.22 1.78
C SER A 119 -13.53 -10.60 2.09
N LYS A 120 -12.34 -10.66 2.71
CA LYS A 120 -11.70 -11.94 3.09
C LYS A 120 -12.64 -12.88 3.85
N SER A 121 -13.29 -12.39 4.91
CA SER A 121 -14.21 -13.19 5.73
C SER A 121 -15.60 -13.42 5.13
N GLY A 122 -15.91 -12.75 4.01
CA GLY A 122 -17.26 -12.72 3.43
C GLY A 122 -18.37 -12.10 4.30
N ASN A 123 -18.04 -11.48 5.44
CA ASN A 123 -19.05 -10.96 6.39
C ASN A 123 -18.72 -9.58 6.98
N THR A 124 -17.80 -8.83 6.35
CA THR A 124 -17.45 -7.47 6.77
C THR A 124 -18.68 -6.56 6.67
N ILE A 125 -19.04 -5.91 7.77
CA ILE A 125 -20.34 -5.21 7.92
C ILE A 125 -20.47 -4.11 6.87
N GLU A 126 -19.43 -3.31 6.69
CA GLU A 126 -19.36 -2.19 5.75
C GLU A 126 -19.53 -2.69 4.31
N THR A 127 -18.72 -3.66 3.87
CA THR A 127 -18.79 -4.24 2.53
C THR A 127 -20.17 -4.82 2.22
N ILE A 128 -20.74 -5.63 3.13
CA ILE A 128 -22.04 -6.27 2.92
C ILE A 128 -23.17 -5.24 2.94
N THR A 129 -23.06 -4.19 3.76
CA THR A 129 -24.05 -3.11 3.80
C THR A 129 -24.06 -2.34 2.48
N ILE A 130 -22.89 -1.91 2.00
CA ILE A 130 -22.76 -1.22 0.71
C ILE A 130 -23.25 -2.11 -0.44
N PHE A 131 -22.90 -3.40 -0.43
CA PHE A 131 -23.39 -4.33 -1.45
C PHE A 131 -24.92 -4.41 -1.48
N LYS A 132 -25.59 -4.46 -0.31
CA LYS A 132 -27.06 -4.43 -0.24
C LYS A 132 -27.65 -3.12 -0.76
N CYS A 133 -27.04 -1.97 -0.44
CA CYS A 133 -27.48 -0.68 -0.97
C CYS A 133 -27.38 -0.65 -2.51
N LEU A 134 -26.28 -1.15 -3.08
CA LEU A 134 -26.12 -1.24 -4.54
C LEU A 134 -27.20 -2.12 -5.18
N LEU A 135 -27.57 -3.23 -4.54
CA LEU A 135 -28.64 -4.10 -5.03
C LEU A 135 -30.01 -3.41 -4.99
N ASP A 136 -30.29 -2.61 -3.96
CA ASP A 136 -31.55 -1.85 -3.85
C ASP A 136 -31.61 -0.67 -4.84
N ASP A 137 -30.50 0.04 -5.03
CA ASP A 137 -30.42 1.18 -5.95
C ASP A 137 -30.57 0.74 -7.42
N PHE A 138 -29.90 -0.35 -7.81
CA PHE A 138 -29.83 -0.77 -9.21
C PHE A 138 -30.81 -1.89 -9.59
N LYS A 139 -31.34 -2.64 -8.61
CA LYS A 139 -32.31 -3.74 -8.79
C LYS A 139 -31.99 -4.70 -9.95
N PRO A 140 -30.74 -5.22 -10.02
CA PRO A 140 -30.29 -6.06 -11.14
C PRO A 140 -31.07 -7.37 -11.22
N GLN A 141 -31.40 -7.78 -12.45
CA GLN A 141 -32.03 -9.08 -12.72
C GLN A 141 -31.02 -10.22 -12.83
N ASN A 142 -29.77 -9.92 -13.19
CA ASN A 142 -28.67 -10.88 -13.28
C ASN A 142 -27.41 -10.27 -12.65
N LEU A 143 -27.00 -10.80 -11.50
CA LEU A 143 -25.84 -10.29 -10.76
C LEU A 143 -24.52 -10.54 -11.48
N GLY A 144 -24.39 -11.66 -12.20
CA GLY A 144 -23.15 -12.04 -12.88
C GLY A 144 -22.71 -11.10 -14.00
N LYS A 145 -23.57 -10.17 -14.45
CA LYS A 145 -23.22 -9.16 -15.45
C LYS A 145 -22.39 -8.00 -14.91
N ASN A 146 -22.67 -7.56 -13.68
CA ASN A 146 -22.15 -6.32 -13.13
C ASN A 146 -21.51 -6.49 -11.76
N PHE A 147 -21.46 -7.71 -11.22
CA PHE A 147 -20.78 -8.01 -9.97
C PHE A 147 -19.68 -9.05 -10.15
N LEU A 148 -18.62 -8.89 -9.38
CA LEU A 148 -17.53 -9.84 -9.19
C LEU A 148 -17.21 -9.93 -7.69
N ILE A 149 -16.83 -11.11 -7.21
CA ILE A 149 -16.52 -11.33 -5.80
C ILE A 149 -15.04 -11.70 -5.58
N ILE A 150 -14.42 -11.16 -4.53
CA ILE A 150 -13.09 -11.58 -4.06
C ILE A 150 -13.17 -11.93 -2.58
N THR A 151 -12.88 -13.19 -2.23
CA THR A 151 -13.11 -13.72 -0.87
C THR A 151 -12.27 -14.98 -0.58
N ASP A 152 -12.22 -15.43 0.67
CA ASP A 152 -11.58 -16.70 1.01
C ASP A 152 -12.38 -17.93 0.53
N PRO A 153 -11.69 -19.05 0.24
CA PRO A 153 -12.32 -20.32 -0.11
C PRO A 153 -13.31 -20.82 0.94
N GLY A 154 -14.56 -21.07 0.52
CA GLY A 154 -15.63 -21.65 1.33
C GLY A 154 -16.40 -20.66 2.22
N THR A 155 -16.24 -19.36 1.97
CA THR A 155 -17.00 -18.31 2.68
C THR A 155 -18.45 -18.22 2.19
N ASN A 156 -19.31 -17.60 3.00
CA ASN A 156 -20.70 -17.31 2.60
C ASN A 156 -20.76 -16.47 1.32
N LEU A 157 -19.80 -15.57 1.11
CA LEU A 157 -19.74 -14.73 -0.07
C LEU A 157 -19.38 -15.53 -1.33
N GLU A 158 -18.53 -16.55 -1.22
CA GLU A 158 -18.27 -17.48 -2.33
C GLU A 158 -19.49 -18.35 -2.64
N ASN A 159 -20.17 -18.87 -1.62
CA ASN A 159 -21.39 -19.66 -1.81
C ASN A 159 -22.48 -18.82 -2.49
N PHE A 160 -22.67 -17.58 -2.04
CA PHE A 160 -23.55 -16.61 -2.68
C PHE A 160 -23.16 -16.37 -4.14
N ALA A 161 -21.87 -16.24 -4.44
CA ALA A 161 -21.39 -16.07 -5.81
C ALA A 161 -21.80 -17.24 -6.71
N LYS A 162 -21.58 -18.47 -6.24
CA LYS A 162 -21.93 -19.71 -6.96
C LYS A 162 -23.44 -19.81 -7.22
N GLU A 163 -24.26 -19.57 -6.19
CA GLU A 163 -25.72 -19.63 -6.28
C GLU A 163 -26.30 -18.61 -7.27
N ASN A 164 -25.65 -17.45 -7.42
CA ASN A 164 -26.13 -16.34 -8.23
C ASN A 164 -25.38 -16.18 -9.57
N GLY A 165 -24.53 -17.12 -9.94
CA GLY A 165 -23.77 -17.09 -11.20
C GLY A 165 -22.79 -15.91 -11.31
N ILE A 166 -22.24 -15.46 -10.18
CA ILE A 166 -21.27 -14.35 -10.10
C ILE A 166 -19.85 -14.91 -10.24
N LYS A 167 -19.01 -14.29 -11.08
CA LYS A 167 -17.58 -14.62 -11.14
C LYS A 167 -16.92 -14.29 -9.80
N PHE A 168 -16.11 -15.20 -9.30
CA PHE A 168 -15.33 -14.96 -8.08
C PHE A 168 -13.86 -15.35 -8.24
N PHE A 169 -13.01 -14.71 -7.43
CA PHE A 169 -11.60 -15.02 -7.27
C PHE A 169 -11.30 -15.29 -5.79
N ASN A 170 -10.43 -16.25 -5.52
CA ASN A 170 -10.06 -16.58 -4.15
C ASN A 170 -8.73 -15.97 -3.71
N ILE A 171 -8.63 -15.74 -2.40
CA ILE A 171 -7.41 -15.33 -1.71
C ILE A 171 -6.82 -16.55 -0.99
N PRO A 172 -5.49 -16.76 -0.98
CA PRO A 172 -4.90 -17.81 -0.16
C PRO A 172 -5.22 -17.61 1.33
N LYS A 173 -5.71 -18.66 2.01
CA LYS A 173 -6.19 -18.57 3.41
C LYS A 173 -5.12 -18.04 4.38
N ASN A 174 -3.86 -18.39 4.13
CA ASN A 174 -2.69 -18.01 4.93
C ASN A 174 -2.14 -16.60 4.60
N VAL A 175 -2.87 -15.78 3.85
CA VAL A 175 -2.52 -14.37 3.57
C VAL A 175 -3.41 -13.45 4.38
N GLY A 176 -2.83 -12.63 5.25
CA GLY A 176 -3.56 -11.60 6.00
C GLY A 176 -4.05 -10.47 5.09
N GLY A 177 -5.17 -9.82 5.44
CA GLY A 177 -5.78 -8.77 4.59
C GLY A 177 -4.82 -7.62 4.25
N ARG A 178 -4.06 -7.11 5.23
CA ARG A 178 -3.08 -6.02 5.00
C ARG A 178 -1.83 -6.43 4.20
N PHE A 179 -1.64 -7.73 3.96
CA PHE A 179 -0.57 -8.31 3.13
C PHE A 179 -1.12 -8.95 1.84
N SER A 180 -2.34 -8.59 1.43
CA SER A 180 -3.06 -9.27 0.34
C SER A 180 -3.02 -8.52 -0.99
N VAL A 181 -2.35 -7.37 -1.07
CA VAL A 181 -2.37 -6.51 -2.26
C VAL A 181 -1.82 -7.21 -3.51
N LEU A 182 -0.82 -8.08 -3.39
CA LEU A 182 -0.29 -8.89 -4.49
C LEU A 182 -1.08 -10.18 -4.76
N SER A 183 -2.25 -10.35 -4.15
CA SER A 183 -3.19 -11.44 -4.42
C SER A 183 -4.30 -10.97 -5.39
N ALA A 184 -5.35 -11.78 -5.56
CA ALA A 184 -6.55 -11.40 -6.29
C ALA A 184 -7.10 -10.01 -5.88
N ILE A 185 -6.94 -9.62 -4.61
CA ILE A 185 -7.38 -8.32 -4.08
C ILE A 185 -6.87 -7.14 -4.92
N GLY A 186 -5.58 -7.10 -5.25
CA GLY A 186 -5.02 -6.03 -6.09
C GLY A 186 -4.97 -6.40 -7.56
N LEU A 187 -4.60 -7.65 -7.88
CA LEU A 187 -4.37 -8.07 -9.26
C LEU A 187 -5.65 -8.03 -10.11
N VAL A 188 -6.79 -8.43 -9.56
CA VAL A 188 -8.06 -8.45 -10.30
C VAL A 188 -8.54 -7.04 -10.66
N PRO A 189 -8.75 -6.10 -9.72
CA PRO A 189 -9.20 -4.75 -10.08
C PRO A 189 -8.20 -4.03 -10.98
N LEU A 190 -6.89 -4.13 -10.71
CA LEU A 190 -5.87 -3.45 -11.52
C LEU A 190 -5.77 -4.04 -12.93
N GLY A 191 -5.73 -5.37 -13.05
CA GLY A 191 -5.64 -6.03 -14.35
C GLY A 191 -6.86 -5.76 -15.23
N ILE A 192 -8.05 -5.80 -14.64
CA ILE A 192 -9.29 -5.44 -15.36
C ILE A 192 -9.26 -3.96 -15.79
N CYS A 193 -8.67 -3.05 -15.02
CA CYS A 193 -8.55 -1.64 -15.44
C CYS A 193 -7.48 -1.42 -16.51
N GLY A 194 -6.61 -2.40 -16.77
CA GLY A 194 -5.56 -2.33 -17.79
C GLY A 194 -4.18 -1.91 -17.27
N TYR A 195 -3.97 -1.92 -15.95
CA TYR A 195 -2.63 -1.77 -15.38
C TYR A 195 -1.77 -3.01 -15.67
N ASP A 196 -0.45 -2.84 -15.81
CA ASP A 196 0.47 -3.96 -16.06
C ASP A 196 0.74 -4.75 -14.76
N ILE A 197 -0.21 -5.62 -14.40
CA ILE A 197 -0.11 -6.49 -13.23
C ILE A 197 1.00 -7.53 -13.34
N LYS A 198 1.52 -7.80 -14.55
CA LYS A 198 2.67 -8.67 -14.74
C LYS A 198 3.94 -7.94 -14.32
N ALA A 199 4.16 -6.71 -14.80
CA ALA A 199 5.26 -5.86 -14.36
C ALA A 199 5.23 -5.62 -12.84
N LEU A 200 4.03 -5.44 -12.26
CA LEU A 200 3.82 -5.36 -10.82
C LEU A 200 4.40 -6.57 -10.07
N LEU A 201 4.05 -7.78 -10.50
CA LEU A 201 4.55 -9.02 -9.90
C LEU A 201 6.05 -9.20 -10.13
N GLU A 202 6.57 -8.82 -11.30
CA GLU A 202 8.00 -8.84 -11.61
C GLU A 202 8.81 -7.92 -10.68
N GLY A 203 8.26 -6.75 -10.35
CA GLY A 203 8.83 -5.83 -9.36
C GLY A 203 8.92 -6.43 -7.97
N ALA A 204 7.82 -7.05 -7.51
CA ALA A 204 7.78 -7.74 -6.23
C ALA A 204 8.76 -8.93 -6.19
N LEU A 205 8.87 -9.70 -7.28
CA LEU A 205 9.85 -10.78 -7.42
C LEU A 205 11.28 -10.27 -7.38
N ALA A 206 11.58 -9.13 -7.99
CA ALA A 206 12.89 -8.53 -7.93
C ALA A 206 13.27 -8.15 -6.48
N CYS A 207 12.32 -7.60 -5.72
CA CYS A 207 12.51 -7.31 -4.29
C CYS A 207 12.74 -8.60 -3.49
N LYS A 208 11.91 -9.62 -3.70
CA LYS A 208 12.06 -10.94 -3.05
C LYS A 208 13.44 -11.54 -3.35
N LYS A 209 13.85 -11.54 -4.61
CA LYS A 209 15.15 -12.07 -5.05
C LYS A 209 16.31 -11.37 -4.34
N GLN A 210 16.26 -10.04 -4.22
CA GLN A 210 17.32 -9.28 -3.56
C GLN A 210 17.46 -9.66 -2.07
N TYR A 211 16.38 -9.57 -1.30
CA TYR A 211 16.48 -9.68 0.17
C TYR A 211 16.39 -11.10 0.70
N ILE A 212 15.66 -12.00 0.03
CA ILE A 212 15.48 -13.38 0.48
C ILE A 212 16.50 -14.30 -0.20
N GLU A 213 16.51 -14.32 -1.55
CA GLU A 213 17.30 -15.31 -2.30
C GLU A 213 18.79 -14.96 -2.35
N GLN A 214 19.12 -13.68 -2.60
CA GLN A 214 20.49 -13.15 -2.60
C GLN A 214 20.97 -12.75 -1.20
N LYS A 215 20.09 -12.82 -0.19
CA LYS A 215 20.39 -12.58 1.23
C LYS A 215 21.00 -11.21 1.50
N ASP A 216 20.55 -10.18 0.79
CA ASP A 216 20.84 -8.80 1.18
C ASP A 216 20.23 -8.54 2.56
N SER A 217 21.09 -8.31 3.56
CA SER A 217 20.67 -8.15 4.95
C SER A 217 20.37 -6.69 5.33
N SER A 218 20.45 -5.75 4.40
CA SER A 218 20.22 -4.32 4.69
C SER A 218 18.80 -4.02 5.18
N ILE A 219 17.78 -4.70 4.66
CA ILE A 219 16.40 -4.56 5.16
C ILE A 219 16.24 -5.11 6.59
N ILE A 220 16.98 -6.17 6.91
CA ILE A 220 17.02 -6.76 8.26
C ILE A 220 17.75 -5.81 9.20
N ALA A 221 18.87 -5.21 8.76
CA ALA A 221 19.57 -4.21 9.53
C ALA A 221 18.71 -2.96 9.81
N LYS A 222 17.92 -2.51 8.82
CA LYS A 222 16.92 -1.44 8.99
C LYS A 222 15.85 -1.83 10.01
N ALA A 223 15.24 -3.02 9.87
CA ALA A 223 14.25 -3.52 10.82
C ALA A 223 14.81 -3.57 12.25
N TYR A 224 16.06 -4.00 12.41
CA TYR A 224 16.72 -4.09 13.71
C TYR A 224 16.92 -2.71 14.32
N HIS A 225 17.39 -1.76 13.52
CA HIS A 225 17.54 -0.36 13.95
C HIS A 225 16.21 0.19 14.47
N TYR A 226 15.12 -0.03 13.75
CA TYR A 226 13.79 0.43 14.16
C TYR A 226 13.30 -0.28 15.42
N ALA A 227 13.36 -1.61 15.48
CA ALA A 227 12.85 -2.38 16.60
C ALA A 227 13.61 -2.17 17.92
N THR A 228 14.89 -1.77 17.84
CA THR A 228 15.77 -1.61 19.01
C THR A 228 16.08 -0.16 19.38
N SER A 229 15.63 0.79 18.55
CA SER A 229 15.82 2.21 18.84
C SER A 229 15.14 2.59 20.17
N ARG A 230 15.92 3.22 21.06
CA ARG A 230 15.42 3.72 22.35
C ARG A 230 14.88 5.14 22.28
N SER A 231 15.33 5.89 21.27
CA SER A 231 14.91 7.27 21.06
C SER A 231 13.77 7.35 20.05
N ALA A 232 13.77 6.57 18.98
CA ALA A 232 12.77 6.67 17.91
C ALA A 232 11.60 5.69 18.10
N SER A 233 10.47 6.20 18.59
CA SER A 233 9.20 5.46 18.66
C SER A 233 8.24 5.76 17.51
N ILE A 234 8.58 6.73 16.66
CA ILE A 234 7.78 7.14 15.51
C ILE A 234 8.56 6.83 14.23
N ASN A 235 7.90 6.23 13.24
CA ASN A 235 8.47 5.95 11.93
C ASN A 235 7.76 6.78 10.87
N VAL A 236 8.51 7.67 10.24
CA VAL A 236 7.98 8.59 9.24
C VAL A 236 8.40 8.11 7.86
N ILE A 237 7.46 7.99 6.94
CA ILE A 237 7.74 8.00 5.51
C ILE A 237 7.50 9.42 5.00
N PHE A 238 8.51 9.99 4.36
CA PHE A 238 8.44 11.31 3.72
C PHE A 238 8.63 11.16 2.21
N SER A 239 7.53 11.04 1.49
CA SER A 239 7.50 10.71 0.06
C SER A 239 7.48 11.96 -0.80
N TYR A 240 8.48 12.18 -1.65
CA TYR A 240 8.60 13.36 -2.51
C TYR A 240 7.88 13.15 -3.85
N CYS A 241 6.59 12.81 -3.79
CA CYS A 241 5.66 12.81 -4.91
C CYS A 241 4.23 12.72 -4.38
N ASP A 242 3.31 13.54 -4.92
CA ASP A 242 1.90 13.52 -4.50
C ASP A 242 1.23 12.15 -4.74
N ARG A 243 1.67 11.40 -5.76
CA ARG A 243 1.19 10.05 -6.09
C ARG A 243 1.46 8.99 -5.00
N PHE A 244 2.22 9.33 -3.96
CA PHE A 244 2.44 8.45 -2.81
C PHE A 244 1.46 8.69 -1.66
N PHE A 245 0.51 9.62 -1.77
CA PHE A 245 -0.40 9.92 -0.66
C PHE A 245 -1.14 8.67 -0.14
N GLU A 246 -1.78 7.91 -1.01
CA GLU A 246 -2.50 6.68 -0.64
C GLU A 246 -1.54 5.51 -0.34
N PHE A 247 -0.32 5.52 -0.88
CA PHE A 247 0.71 4.58 -0.48
C PHE A 247 1.13 4.78 0.98
N ASN A 248 1.26 6.03 1.40
CA ASN A 248 1.53 6.38 2.79
C ASN A 248 0.40 5.91 3.72
N ASP A 249 -0.86 6.05 3.31
CA ASP A 249 -2.02 5.51 4.06
C ASP A 249 -2.00 3.98 4.16
N TRP A 250 -1.66 3.29 3.06
CA TRP A 250 -1.48 1.83 3.07
C TRP A 250 -0.34 1.41 4.00
N TYR A 251 0.80 2.11 3.98
CA TYR A 251 1.91 1.87 4.91
C TYR A 251 1.47 2.05 6.37
N VAL A 252 0.71 3.10 6.67
CA VAL A 252 0.19 3.34 8.03
C VAL A 252 -0.64 2.14 8.50
N GLN A 253 -1.54 1.62 7.68
CA GLN A 253 -2.28 0.40 8.03
C GLN A 253 -1.34 -0.78 8.24
N LEU A 254 -0.49 -1.08 7.26
CA LEU A 254 0.40 -2.23 7.28
C LEU A 254 1.25 -2.23 8.57
N TRP A 255 1.82 -1.08 8.90
CA TRP A 255 2.72 -0.92 10.04
C TRP A 255 1.97 -0.93 11.37
N ALA A 256 0.92 -0.12 11.51
CA ALA A 256 0.20 0.04 12.77
C ALA A 256 -0.51 -1.25 13.19
N GLU A 257 -1.25 -1.88 12.28
CA GLU A 257 -1.98 -3.12 12.60
C GLU A 257 -1.04 -4.30 12.85
N SER A 258 0.13 -4.33 12.22
CA SER A 258 1.07 -5.44 12.37
C SER A 258 1.90 -5.33 13.64
N LEU A 259 2.40 -4.13 13.95
CA LEU A 259 3.42 -3.93 14.98
C LEU A 259 2.86 -3.40 16.30
N GLY A 260 1.69 -2.76 16.28
CA GLY A 260 0.99 -2.25 17.46
C GLY A 260 0.37 -3.36 18.29
N LYS A 261 1.18 -4.09 19.06
CA LYS A 261 0.79 -5.34 19.73
C LYS A 261 1.08 -5.36 21.23
N LYS A 262 0.49 -6.37 21.90
CA LYS A 262 0.86 -6.74 23.26
C LYS A 262 1.92 -7.84 23.21
N ARG A 263 2.97 -7.70 24.01
CA ARG A 263 3.97 -8.73 24.29
C ARG A 263 3.96 -9.01 25.79
N GLY A 264 3.23 -10.05 26.20
CA GLY A 264 2.81 -10.22 27.59
C GLY A 264 1.99 -9.01 28.05
N TYR A 265 2.42 -8.35 29.12
CA TYR A 265 1.77 -7.15 29.65
C TYR A 265 2.22 -5.84 28.99
N LYS A 266 3.31 -5.86 28.20
CA LYS A 266 3.86 -4.67 27.56
C LYS A 266 3.14 -4.38 26.25
N ARG A 267 2.98 -3.09 25.93
CA ARG A 267 2.56 -2.62 24.60
C ARG A 267 3.80 -2.23 23.83
N VAL A 268 3.90 -2.70 22.60
CA VAL A 268 5.02 -2.44 21.69
C VAL A 268 4.46 -2.00 20.34
N GLY A 269 5.32 -1.41 19.53
CA GLY A 269 5.00 -0.87 18.22
C GLY A 269 5.61 0.50 18.04
N LEU A 270 5.75 0.90 16.78
CA LEU A 270 6.21 2.23 16.41
C LEU A 270 5.05 2.94 15.71
N THR A 271 4.80 4.20 16.06
CA THR A 271 3.72 4.98 15.44
C THR A 271 4.12 5.32 14.00
N PRO A 272 3.41 4.85 12.97
CA PRO A 272 3.70 5.23 11.60
C PRO A 272 3.11 6.62 11.29
N VAL A 273 3.84 7.40 10.51
CA VAL A 273 3.41 8.70 9.99
C VAL A 273 3.75 8.76 8.50
N GLY A 274 2.78 9.14 7.68
CA GLY A 274 2.94 9.34 6.25
C GLY A 274 2.93 10.83 5.90
N LEU A 275 3.96 11.31 5.20
CA LEU A 275 4.11 12.70 4.78
C LEU A 275 4.43 12.77 3.28
N VAL A 276 4.02 13.87 2.64
CA VAL A 276 4.29 14.17 1.24
C VAL A 276 5.16 15.43 1.12
N GLY A 277 6.32 15.27 0.49
CA GLY A 277 7.26 16.34 0.20
C GLY A 277 6.97 17.00 -1.16
N SER A 278 7.20 18.30 -1.33
CA SER A 278 7.68 19.26 -0.31
C SER A 278 6.57 19.88 0.53
N ARG A 279 5.30 19.56 0.29
CA ARG A 279 4.14 20.13 1.01
C ARG A 279 4.30 20.11 2.53
N ASP A 280 4.66 18.96 3.09
CA ASP A 280 4.72 18.77 4.54
C ASP A 280 6.04 19.29 5.16
N GLN A 281 6.93 19.90 4.35
CA GLN A 281 7.99 20.77 4.85
C GLN A 281 7.41 22.01 5.53
N HIS A 282 6.21 22.42 5.12
CA HIS A 282 5.52 23.61 5.61
C HIS A 282 4.48 23.29 6.70
N SER A 283 4.56 22.11 7.32
CA SER A 283 3.68 21.70 8.41
C SER A 283 4.44 20.83 9.42
N PHE A 284 4.62 19.56 9.12
CA PHE A 284 5.12 18.55 10.07
C PHE A 284 6.65 18.60 10.23
N LEU A 285 7.40 19.08 9.22
CA LEU A 285 8.87 19.12 9.29
C LEU A 285 9.39 19.92 10.49
N GLN A 286 8.75 21.02 10.88
CA GLN A 286 9.13 21.79 12.07
C GLN A 286 9.15 20.93 13.35
N LEU A 287 8.21 19.99 13.47
CA LEU A 287 8.16 19.05 14.60
C LEU A 287 9.26 17.97 14.50
N ILE A 288 9.74 17.65 13.30
CA ILE A 288 10.87 16.72 13.12
C ILE A 288 12.18 17.42 13.47
N MET A 289 12.35 18.68 13.07
CA MET A 289 13.57 19.48 13.29
C MET A 289 13.78 19.81 14.77
N ASP A 290 12.85 20.57 15.36
CA ASP A 290 13.05 21.18 16.69
C ASP A 290 12.20 20.53 17.80
N GLY A 291 11.34 19.57 17.42
CA GLY A 291 10.52 18.84 18.35
C GLY A 291 11.29 17.76 19.12
N VAL A 292 10.53 16.93 19.84
CA VAL A 292 11.12 15.75 20.50
C VAL A 292 11.78 14.87 19.44
N LYS A 293 13.04 14.49 19.68
CA LYS A 293 13.85 13.63 18.78
C LYS A 293 13.47 12.16 18.93
N ASP A 294 12.20 11.87 18.66
CA ASP A 294 11.55 10.56 18.80
C ASP A 294 11.16 9.88 17.47
N LYS A 295 11.78 10.32 16.37
CA LYS A 295 11.44 9.93 15.00
C LYS A 295 12.63 9.32 14.27
N SER A 296 12.36 8.36 13.40
CA SER A 296 13.21 8.01 12.26
C SER A 296 12.46 8.31 10.96
N VAL A 297 13.18 8.69 9.91
CA VAL A 297 12.57 9.16 8.65
C VAL A 297 13.14 8.39 7.47
N THR A 298 12.27 7.70 6.72
CA THR A 298 12.57 7.19 5.39
C THR A 298 12.09 8.19 4.34
N PHE A 299 13.00 8.68 3.49
CA PHE A 299 12.64 9.44 2.31
C PHE A 299 12.38 8.51 1.13
N ILE A 300 11.33 8.77 0.36
CA ILE A 300 11.06 8.08 -0.91
C ILE A 300 11.08 9.12 -2.02
N LYS A 301 11.93 8.97 -3.03
CA LYS A 301 12.04 9.89 -4.18
C LYS A 301 12.12 9.15 -5.50
N ILE A 302 11.81 9.86 -6.58
CA ILE A 302 11.80 9.33 -7.95
C ILE A 302 12.81 10.14 -8.77
N LYS A 303 13.75 9.47 -9.43
CA LYS A 303 14.76 10.15 -10.28
C LYS A 303 14.11 10.81 -11.49
N ASP A 304 13.18 10.12 -12.14
CA ASP A 304 12.42 10.62 -13.28
C ASP A 304 10.90 10.56 -13.01
N HIS A 305 10.32 11.73 -12.78
CA HIS A 305 8.88 11.93 -12.61
C HIS A 305 8.08 11.92 -13.93
N ALA A 306 8.73 11.66 -15.08
CA ALA A 306 8.15 11.73 -16.41
C ALA A 306 7.55 13.11 -16.75
N SER A 307 8.22 14.17 -16.29
CA SER A 307 7.88 15.57 -16.60
C SER A 307 9.03 16.24 -17.34
N ASP A 308 8.72 16.91 -18.45
CA ASP A 308 9.62 17.73 -19.24
C ASP A 308 9.53 19.22 -18.86
N LYS A 309 8.78 19.56 -17.81
CA LYS A 309 8.52 20.95 -17.43
C LYS A 309 9.75 21.60 -16.83
N THR A 310 10.35 22.51 -17.59
CA THR A 310 11.37 23.44 -17.11
C THR A 310 10.75 24.68 -16.49
N ILE A 311 11.41 25.20 -15.46
CA ILE A 311 11.09 26.47 -14.84
C ILE A 311 11.49 27.57 -15.81
N PRO A 312 10.56 28.44 -16.23
CA PRO A 312 10.86 29.51 -17.19
C PRO A 312 11.96 30.43 -16.69
N SER A 313 12.75 30.97 -17.62
CA SER A 313 13.88 31.86 -17.33
C SER A 313 13.52 33.35 -17.29
N PHE A 314 12.25 33.71 -17.47
CA PHE A 314 11.83 35.11 -17.37
C PHE A 314 11.66 35.51 -15.91
N SER A 315 12.14 36.71 -15.57
CA SER A 315 11.93 37.29 -14.25
C SER A 315 10.53 37.90 -14.13
N LEU A 316 9.91 37.73 -12.98
CA LEU A 316 8.70 38.47 -12.61
C LEU A 316 9.12 39.76 -11.88
N LYS A 317 8.58 40.92 -12.30
CA LYS A 317 8.94 42.22 -11.73
C LYS A 317 8.73 42.23 -10.20
N GLY A 318 9.79 42.50 -9.44
CA GLY A 318 9.78 42.51 -7.98
C GLY A 318 10.02 41.16 -7.32
N LEU A 319 10.33 40.11 -8.09
CA LEU A 319 10.67 38.75 -7.65
C LEU A 319 11.96 38.25 -8.28
N GLU A 320 12.84 39.14 -8.76
CA GLU A 320 14.09 38.79 -9.44
C GLU A 320 15.02 37.93 -8.54
N GLU A 321 14.92 38.09 -7.21
CA GLU A 321 15.65 37.25 -6.24
C GLU A 321 15.20 35.78 -6.27
N CYS A 322 14.03 35.44 -6.83
CA CYS A 322 13.53 34.08 -6.96
C CYS A 322 14.06 33.34 -8.20
N ASP A 323 14.79 34.02 -9.09
CA ASP A 323 15.25 33.45 -10.35
C ASP A 323 16.36 32.38 -10.19
N PHE A 324 16.84 32.11 -8.97
CA PHE A 324 17.87 31.10 -8.70
C PHE A 324 17.46 29.67 -9.06
N VAL A 325 16.17 29.39 -9.22
CA VAL A 325 15.65 28.11 -9.71
C VAL A 325 15.41 28.09 -11.22
N ALA A 326 15.62 29.20 -11.91
CA ALA A 326 15.38 29.30 -13.35
C ALA A 326 16.18 28.25 -14.13
N SER A 327 15.58 27.74 -15.21
CA SER A 327 16.14 26.69 -16.07
C SER A 327 16.28 25.30 -15.43
N LEU A 328 16.08 25.14 -14.12
CA LEU A 328 15.89 23.81 -13.53
C LEU A 328 14.57 23.20 -14.04
N SER A 329 14.53 21.88 -14.15
CA SER A 329 13.28 21.13 -14.28
C SER A 329 12.56 21.03 -12.93
N LEU A 330 11.24 20.85 -12.96
CA LEU A 330 10.47 20.51 -11.75
C LEU A 330 10.98 19.21 -11.11
N ASN A 331 11.43 18.27 -11.95
CA ASN A 331 12.04 17.01 -11.54
C ASN A 331 13.33 17.22 -10.72
N GLU A 332 14.21 18.11 -11.16
CA GLU A 332 15.42 18.46 -10.41
C GLU A 332 15.09 19.17 -9.11
N LEU A 333 14.18 20.14 -9.14
CA LEU A 333 13.84 20.94 -7.96
C LEU A 333 13.27 20.08 -6.82
N ILE A 334 12.30 19.20 -7.10
CA ILE A 334 11.71 18.34 -6.06
C ILE A 334 12.73 17.35 -5.48
N ASN A 335 13.64 16.83 -6.31
CA ASN A 335 14.71 15.94 -5.88
C ASN A 335 15.75 16.66 -5.02
N LEU A 336 16.12 17.89 -5.37
CA LEU A 336 17.01 18.73 -4.55
C LEU A 336 16.37 19.10 -3.22
N GLN A 337 15.07 19.38 -3.20
CA GLN A 337 14.33 19.62 -1.95
C GLN A 337 14.32 18.37 -1.04
N CYS A 338 14.21 17.17 -1.61
CA CYS A 338 14.33 15.91 -0.87
C CYS A 338 15.71 15.78 -0.23
N ASP A 339 16.76 15.94 -1.03
CA ASP A 339 18.14 15.75 -0.58
C ASP A 339 18.52 16.78 0.49
N ALA A 340 18.16 18.05 0.29
CA ALA A 340 18.40 19.12 1.25
C ALA A 340 17.71 18.85 2.60
N THR A 341 16.46 18.39 2.58
CA THR A 341 15.71 18.08 3.80
C THR A 341 16.30 16.86 4.51
N ALA A 342 16.64 15.81 3.77
CA ALA A 342 17.30 14.63 4.33
C ALA A 342 18.64 14.99 4.99
N MET A 343 19.45 15.84 4.34
CA MET A 343 20.71 16.32 4.90
C MET A 343 20.50 17.13 6.19
N ALA A 344 19.51 18.01 6.24
CA ALA A 344 19.18 18.78 7.44
C ALA A 344 18.79 17.85 8.61
N LEU A 345 17.97 16.83 8.36
CA LEU A 345 17.59 15.86 9.39
C LEU A 345 18.78 15.05 9.90
N VAL A 346 19.71 14.67 9.03
CA VAL A 346 20.94 13.99 9.45
C VAL A 346 21.80 14.90 10.34
N GLN A 347 21.91 16.19 10.03
CA GLN A 347 22.63 17.16 10.86
C GLN A 347 21.99 17.32 12.24
N GLU A 348 20.66 17.20 12.32
CA GLU A 348 19.92 17.16 13.60
C GLU A 348 20.05 15.82 14.35
N GLY A 349 20.82 14.86 13.83
CA GLY A 349 21.02 13.56 14.46
C GLY A 349 19.81 12.63 14.36
N ILE A 350 18.88 12.93 13.45
CA ILE A 350 17.74 12.06 13.16
C ILE A 350 18.22 10.88 12.30
N SER A 351 17.75 9.67 12.62
CA SER A 351 18.02 8.49 11.79
C SER A 351 17.28 8.61 10.47
N VAL A 352 18.04 8.71 9.37
CA VAL A 352 17.51 8.87 8.02
C VAL A 352 17.92 7.71 7.13
N ASP A 353 17.00 7.24 6.31
CA ASP A 353 17.28 6.40 5.14
C ASP A 353 16.53 6.92 3.91
N THR A 354 16.94 6.49 2.73
CA THR A 354 16.35 6.93 1.46
C THR A 354 16.16 5.75 0.53
N ILE A 355 14.99 5.69 -0.11
CA ILE A 355 14.65 4.79 -1.21
C ILE A 355 14.47 5.66 -2.46
N THR A 356 15.31 5.43 -3.46
CA THR A 356 15.29 6.16 -4.73
C THR A 356 14.82 5.22 -5.82
N LEU A 357 13.67 5.52 -6.42
CA LEU A 357 13.14 4.81 -7.59
C LEU A 357 13.66 5.49 -8.86
N GLU A 358 13.99 4.72 -9.90
CA GLU A 358 14.33 5.29 -11.21
C GLU A 358 13.15 6.07 -11.80
N ARG A 359 11.96 5.47 -11.72
CA ARG A 359 10.69 6.02 -12.19
C ARG A 359 9.56 5.38 -11.37
N LEU A 360 8.35 5.89 -11.49
CA LEU A 360 7.17 5.31 -10.81
C LEU A 360 6.24 4.63 -11.83
N ASP A 361 6.48 3.34 -12.03
CA ASP A 361 5.68 2.41 -12.85
C ASP A 361 5.25 1.18 -12.03
N GLU A 362 4.52 0.25 -12.65
CA GLU A 362 4.01 -0.97 -12.01
C GLU A 362 5.13 -1.79 -11.37
N PHE A 363 6.29 -1.93 -12.04
CA PHE A 363 7.44 -2.64 -11.51
C PHE A 363 7.95 -2.01 -10.22
N HIS A 364 8.18 -0.70 -10.21
CA HIS A 364 8.71 -0.03 -9.02
C HIS A 364 7.69 0.00 -7.88
N ALA A 365 6.41 0.13 -8.20
CA ALA A 365 5.33 0.04 -7.23
C ALA A 365 5.25 -1.36 -6.59
N GLY A 366 5.37 -2.42 -7.38
CA GLY A 366 5.37 -3.80 -6.90
C GLY A 366 6.56 -4.12 -6.01
N TRP A 367 7.74 -3.58 -6.35
CA TRP A 367 8.92 -3.66 -5.51
C TRP A 367 8.70 -2.99 -4.14
N LEU A 368 8.16 -1.77 -4.12
CA LEU A 368 7.89 -1.02 -2.87
C LEU A 368 6.90 -1.75 -1.97
N ILE A 369 5.82 -2.27 -2.55
CA ILE A 369 4.82 -3.05 -1.82
C ILE A 369 5.48 -4.24 -1.11
N PHE A 370 6.23 -5.07 -1.84
CA PHE A 370 6.88 -6.23 -1.25
C PHE A 370 7.96 -5.83 -0.23
N TYR A 371 8.69 -4.74 -0.48
CA TYR A 371 9.70 -4.21 0.43
C TYR A 371 9.10 -3.87 1.80
N TYR A 372 7.99 -3.15 1.85
CA TYR A 372 7.37 -2.77 3.11
C TYR A 372 6.65 -3.93 3.80
N GLU A 373 6.08 -4.88 3.05
CA GLU A 373 5.59 -6.14 3.62
C GLU A 373 6.73 -6.89 4.33
N LEU A 374 7.88 -7.06 3.66
CA LEU A 374 9.05 -7.72 4.23
C LEU A 374 9.64 -6.98 5.42
N LEU A 375 9.78 -5.65 5.34
CA LEU A 375 10.28 -4.82 6.43
C LEU A 375 9.38 -4.95 7.68
N THR A 376 8.07 -4.99 7.47
CA THR A 376 7.09 -5.15 8.55
C THR A 376 7.24 -6.50 9.24
N SER A 377 7.36 -7.59 8.47
CA SER A 377 7.59 -8.93 9.02
C SER A 377 8.90 -9.03 9.79
N ALA A 378 10.00 -8.51 9.22
CA ALA A 378 11.30 -8.43 9.89
C ALA A 378 11.23 -7.67 11.22
N THR A 379 10.56 -6.51 11.23
CA THR A 379 10.40 -5.70 12.44
C THR A 379 9.56 -6.43 13.49
N GLY A 380 8.49 -7.13 13.08
CA GLY A 380 7.65 -7.92 13.98
C GLY A 380 8.38 -9.08 14.65
N ILE A 381 9.23 -9.81 13.90
CA ILE A 381 10.09 -10.86 14.46
C ILE A 381 11.02 -10.30 15.55
N MET A 382 11.61 -9.12 15.32
CA MET A 382 12.51 -8.47 16.29
C MET A 382 11.79 -7.94 17.52
N LEU A 383 10.56 -7.46 17.33
CA LEU A 383 9.68 -7.10 18.44
C LEU A 383 9.18 -8.33 19.20
N GLY A 384 9.28 -9.55 18.65
CA GLY A 384 8.85 -10.78 19.29
C GLY A 384 7.33 -10.83 19.48
N ILE A 385 6.60 -10.48 18.41
CA ILE A 385 5.14 -10.41 18.36
C ILE A 385 4.60 -11.17 17.15
N ASN A 386 3.31 -11.49 17.17
CA ASN A 386 2.64 -11.97 15.97
C ASN A 386 2.34 -10.78 15.05
N THR A 387 3.00 -10.71 13.89
CA THR A 387 2.83 -9.65 12.89
C THR A 387 1.47 -9.72 12.18
N TYR A 388 0.85 -10.90 12.14
CA TYR A 388 -0.21 -11.22 11.16
C TYR A 388 -1.63 -11.26 11.75
N ASP A 389 -1.78 -11.24 13.07
CA ASP A 389 -3.09 -11.14 13.74
C ASP A 389 -3.54 -9.68 13.98
N GLN A 390 -4.79 -9.48 14.43
CA GLN A 390 -5.31 -8.16 14.82
C GLN A 390 -6.39 -8.26 15.93
N PRO A 391 -6.10 -8.85 17.10
CA PRO A 391 -7.12 -9.13 18.11
C PRO A 391 -7.80 -7.86 18.68
N GLY A 392 -7.13 -6.71 18.62
CA GLY A 392 -7.63 -5.45 19.19
C GLY A 392 -8.87 -4.88 18.50
N VAL A 393 -9.01 -5.07 17.18
CA VAL A 393 -10.10 -4.45 16.39
C VAL A 393 -11.45 -5.15 16.60
N GLU A 394 -11.45 -6.39 17.09
CA GLU A 394 -12.68 -7.19 17.27
C GLU A 394 -13.57 -6.67 18.41
N ILE A 395 -13.00 -5.94 19.38
CA ILE A 395 -13.76 -5.39 20.51
C ILE A 395 -14.80 -4.38 20.00
N GLY A 396 -14.40 -3.45 19.13
CA GLY A 396 -15.29 -2.46 18.55
C GLY A 396 -16.44 -3.11 17.76
N LYS A 397 -16.13 -4.14 16.96
CA LYS A 397 -17.14 -4.89 16.18
C LYS A 397 -18.18 -5.56 17.08
N ARG A 398 -17.76 -6.16 18.19
CA ARG A 398 -18.68 -6.80 19.16
C ARG A 398 -19.59 -5.79 19.86
N ILE A 399 -19.04 -4.64 20.24
CA ILE A 399 -19.81 -3.55 20.86
C ILE A 399 -20.86 -3.04 19.87
N LEU A 400 -20.46 -2.74 18.62
CA LEU A 400 -21.37 -2.29 17.57
C LEU A 400 -22.51 -3.29 17.34
N LYS A 401 -22.18 -4.58 17.19
CA LYS A 401 -23.19 -5.63 17.01
C LYS A 401 -24.17 -5.69 18.19
N THR A 402 -23.69 -5.48 19.41
CA THR A 402 -24.56 -5.44 20.60
C THR A 402 -25.48 -4.22 20.61
N MET A 403 -25.01 -3.07 20.11
CA MET A 403 -25.83 -1.86 20.00
C MET A 403 -26.93 -2.02 18.94
N LEU A 404 -26.67 -2.73 17.84
CA LEU A 404 -27.60 -2.92 16.73
C LEU A 404 -28.67 -4.00 16.97
N LEU A 405 -28.43 -4.93 17.91
CA LEU A 405 -29.36 -6.03 18.24
C LEU A 405 -30.26 -5.72 19.45
N LYS A 406 -30.16 -4.50 20.00
CA LYS A 406 -31.10 -3.94 20.96
C LYS A 406 -32.15 -3.14 20.21
#